data_AF-A0A671NNM6-F1
#
_entry.id   AF-A0A671NNM6-F1
#
_cell.length_a   1.000
_cell.length_b   1.000
_cell.length_c   1.000
_cell.angle_alpha   90.00
_cell.angle_beta   90.00
_cell.angle_gamma   90.00
#
_symmetry.space_group_name_H-M   'P 1'
#
loop_
_entity.id
_entity.type
_entity.pdbx_description
1 polymer ?
#
loop_
_entity_poly.entity_id
_entity_poly.type
_entity_poly.pdbx_seq_one_letter_code
_entity_poly.pdbx_strand_id
1 'polypeptide(L)'
;MANAEHAELKSSLSEENEASQSLTELETNTQTLEEVNAMAPSFGDEKCFLVEGAEGTETQNKRIMDEKISPIERQLEYLLNKADEFQTQLLWSRECLQNYGFAHIVPMFVQTCQPYFTYLESTARNSNPFRPPLSTYIRTQLLQFSQQLCSRLEQLVLLYASFSFFSLEESDPLSISHFYIGQCQIDNMKLSIFRYCCPTPFLASASTGLYKRMRWNVERQIEGEGEGQTYDSAEFYFLCCEDVIEAADDKDGDGRCEGENTETERESRVERIWSIGRWIQTYPDPDTEDITDWVLCSVPCGQYKQLLSLGSEEPSSCTATDCLLGVLLSQETDGTFGMKT
;
A
#
# COMPACT_ATOMS: atom_id res chain seq x y z
N MET A 1 46.31 50.50 -23.70
CA MET A 1 45.96 49.62 -22.57
C MET A 1 44.69 50.13 -21.91
N ALA A 2 43.55 49.98 -22.59
CA ALA A 2 42.21 50.24 -22.07
C ALA A 2 41.24 49.63 -23.09
N ASN A 3 40.83 48.37 -22.89
CA ASN A 3 39.70 47.70 -23.58
C ASN A 3 39.51 46.22 -23.17
N ALA A 4 40.08 45.77 -22.04
CA ALA A 4 39.89 44.40 -21.56
C ALA A 4 38.87 44.28 -20.41
N GLU A 5 38.53 45.38 -19.71
CA GLU A 5 37.70 45.33 -18.49
C GLU A 5 36.18 45.42 -18.75
N HIS A 6 35.74 45.65 -19.99
CA HIS A 6 34.32 45.80 -20.30
C HIS A 6 33.61 44.50 -20.75
N ALA A 7 34.37 43.42 -20.94
CA ALA A 7 33.83 42.11 -21.35
C ALA A 7 33.48 41.21 -20.15
N GLU A 8 34.23 41.28 -19.05
CA GLU A 8 33.95 40.49 -17.84
C GLU A 8 32.70 40.97 -17.09
N LEU A 9 32.42 42.28 -17.08
CA LEU A 9 31.22 42.83 -16.41
C LEU A 9 29.89 42.49 -17.11
N LYS A 10 29.90 42.11 -18.39
CA LYS A 10 28.68 41.65 -19.09
C LYS A 10 28.40 40.16 -18.88
N SER A 11 29.42 39.36 -18.56
CA SER A 11 29.27 37.93 -18.23
C SER A 11 28.66 37.74 -16.84
N SER A 12 29.04 38.59 -15.89
CA SER A 12 28.53 38.52 -14.51
C SER A 12 27.06 38.94 -14.38
N LEU A 13 26.60 39.87 -15.23
CA LEU A 13 25.20 40.33 -15.24
C LEU A 13 24.23 39.34 -15.92
N SER A 14 24.73 38.42 -16.76
CA SER A 14 23.90 37.31 -17.30
C SER A 14 23.77 36.16 -16.30
N GLU A 15 24.83 35.85 -15.55
CA GLU A 15 24.82 34.79 -14.54
C GLU A 15 23.96 35.15 -13.32
N GLU A 16 23.92 36.42 -12.91
CA GLU A 16 23.01 36.87 -11.83
C GLU A 16 21.53 36.82 -12.25
N ASN A 17 21.22 36.95 -13.55
CA ASN A 17 19.85 36.92 -14.05
C ASN A 17 19.33 35.48 -14.19
N GLU A 18 20.17 34.52 -14.59
CA GLU A 18 19.84 33.09 -14.60
C GLU A 18 19.73 32.51 -13.19
N ALA A 19 20.61 32.94 -12.26
CA ALA A 19 20.51 32.57 -10.85
C ALA A 19 19.21 33.11 -10.21
N SER A 20 18.80 34.34 -10.54
CA SER A 20 17.55 34.94 -10.05
C SER A 20 16.29 34.29 -10.65
N GLN A 21 16.36 33.79 -11.89
CA GLN A 21 15.29 33.00 -12.51
C GLN A 21 15.19 31.60 -11.88
N SER A 22 16.33 30.95 -11.59
CA SER A 22 16.35 29.65 -10.91
C SER A 22 15.86 29.71 -9.45
N LEU A 23 16.11 30.82 -8.75
CA LEU A 23 15.62 31.07 -7.38
C LEU A 23 14.11 31.30 -7.35
N THR A 24 13.56 31.99 -8.34
CA THR A 24 12.11 32.21 -8.45
C THR A 24 11.36 30.94 -8.88
N GLU A 25 11.97 30.06 -9.66
CA GLU A 25 11.45 28.71 -9.96
C GLU A 25 11.55 27.75 -8.77
N LEU A 26 12.62 27.85 -7.97
CA LEU A 26 12.73 27.10 -6.72
C LEU A 26 11.67 27.57 -5.72
N GLU A 27 11.49 28.88 -5.52
CA GLU A 27 10.48 29.46 -4.63
C GLU A 27 9.04 29.16 -5.04
N THR A 28 8.73 29.11 -6.35
CA THR A 28 7.41 28.70 -6.84
C THR A 28 7.16 27.20 -6.66
N ASN A 29 8.19 26.37 -6.76
CA ASN A 29 8.11 24.94 -6.43
C ASN A 29 7.98 24.70 -4.90
N THR A 30 8.57 25.55 -4.06
CA THR A 30 8.38 25.48 -2.61
C THR A 30 7.01 26.04 -2.18
N GLN A 31 6.51 27.09 -2.84
CA GLN A 31 5.16 27.65 -2.59
C GLN A 31 4.04 26.69 -3.03
N THR A 32 4.22 25.94 -4.11
CA THR A 32 3.28 24.86 -4.48
C THR A 32 3.33 23.68 -3.51
N LEU A 33 4.43 23.51 -2.77
CA LEU A 33 4.57 22.48 -1.72
C LEU A 33 3.92 22.86 -0.39
N GLU A 34 3.90 24.16 -0.02
CA GLU A 34 3.23 24.64 1.20
C GLU A 34 1.69 24.54 1.11
N GLU A 35 1.12 24.48 -0.10
CA GLU A 35 -0.31 24.20 -0.32
C GLU A 35 -0.68 22.71 -0.22
N VAL A 36 0.27 21.80 0.00
CA VAL A 36 0.05 20.33 0.08
C VAL A 36 -0.37 19.87 1.48
N ASN A 37 -1.03 20.74 2.25
CA ASN A 37 -1.82 20.29 3.39
C ASN A 37 -3.17 19.80 2.88
N ALA A 38 -3.21 18.56 2.39
CA ALA A 38 -4.45 17.81 2.22
C ALA A 38 -5.04 17.54 3.61
N MET A 39 -5.67 18.57 4.18
CA MET A 39 -6.51 18.44 5.35
C MET A 39 -7.60 17.43 4.99
N ALA A 40 -7.69 16.37 5.79
CA ALA A 40 -8.91 15.58 5.89
C ALA A 40 -10.10 16.54 6.01
N PRO A 41 -11.27 16.22 5.42
CA PRO A 41 -12.40 17.13 5.41
C PRO A 41 -12.67 17.65 6.83
N SER A 42 -12.53 18.97 7.01
CA SER A 42 -12.78 19.64 8.29
C SER A 42 -14.25 19.47 8.65
N PHE A 43 -14.53 18.52 9.53
CA PHE A 43 -15.81 18.40 10.20
C PHE A 43 -15.58 18.62 11.68
N GLY A 44 -15.94 19.83 12.13
CA GLY A 44 -16.25 20.07 13.53
C GLY A 44 -17.39 19.16 13.99
N ASP A 45 -17.29 18.73 15.24
CA ASP A 45 -18.26 17.96 16.02
C ASP A 45 -18.84 16.71 15.34
N GLU A 46 -18.22 15.57 15.67
CA GLU A 46 -18.81 14.34 16.23
C GLU A 46 -20.35 14.12 16.14
N LYS A 47 -21.00 14.45 15.02
CA LYS A 47 -22.36 14.01 14.72
C LYS A 47 -22.29 12.74 13.89
N CYS A 48 -22.26 11.64 14.64
CA CYS A 48 -22.56 10.28 14.22
C CYS A 48 -23.58 10.21 13.09
N PHE A 49 -23.47 9.15 12.26
CA PHE A 49 -24.55 8.60 11.45
C PHE A 49 -25.75 8.21 12.34
N LEU A 50 -26.44 9.18 12.92
CA LEU A 50 -27.73 9.00 13.57
C LEU A 50 -28.78 9.24 12.49
N VAL A 51 -29.37 8.15 12.03
CA VAL A 51 -30.72 8.20 11.47
C VAL A 51 -31.65 8.39 12.66
N GLU A 52 -31.94 9.64 13.01
CA GLU A 52 -33.14 9.93 13.78
C GLU A 52 -34.34 9.56 12.90
N GLY A 53 -35.19 8.69 13.45
CA GLY A 53 -36.28 8.07 12.71
C GLY A 53 -37.22 9.09 12.07
N ALA A 54 -37.41 8.95 10.77
CA ALA A 54 -38.62 9.32 10.05
C ALA A 54 -38.65 8.52 8.75
N GLU A 55 -39.81 8.00 8.38
CA GLU A 55 -40.08 7.22 7.16
C GLU A 55 -39.61 7.98 5.90
N GLY A 56 -38.35 7.78 5.53
CA GLY A 56 -37.77 8.23 4.28
C GLY A 56 -37.79 7.11 3.26
N THR A 57 -38.35 7.36 2.07
CA THR A 57 -38.25 6.44 0.93
C THR A 57 -36.78 6.10 0.64
N GLU A 58 -36.48 4.88 0.17
CA GLU A 58 -35.10 4.43 -0.15
C GLU A 58 -34.33 5.45 -1.02
N THR A 59 -35.06 6.14 -1.89
CA THR A 59 -34.58 7.23 -2.75
C THR A 59 -34.05 8.44 -1.99
N GLN A 60 -34.65 8.80 -0.86
CA GLN A 60 -34.22 9.93 -0.04
C GLN A 60 -32.98 9.57 0.79
N ASN A 61 -32.92 8.35 1.30
CA ASN A 61 -31.72 7.84 1.97
C ASN A 61 -30.53 7.76 1.01
N LYS A 62 -30.75 7.33 -0.24
CA LYS A 62 -29.71 7.31 -1.27
C LYS A 62 -29.17 8.72 -1.55
N ARG A 63 -30.03 9.73 -1.70
CA ARG A 63 -29.60 11.13 -1.90
C ARG A 63 -28.76 11.67 -0.76
N ILE A 64 -29.18 11.45 0.49
CA ILE A 64 -28.43 11.93 1.67
C ILE A 64 -27.06 11.25 1.76
N MET A 65 -26.95 9.98 1.33
CA MET A 65 -25.67 9.28 1.29
C MET A 65 -24.79 9.74 0.14
N ASP A 66 -25.35 10.04 -1.03
CA ASP A 66 -24.60 10.62 -2.16
C ASP A 66 -24.08 12.03 -1.82
N GLU A 67 -24.86 12.85 -1.10
CA GLU A 67 -24.41 14.16 -0.59
C GLU A 67 -23.19 14.04 0.34
N LYS A 68 -23.11 12.97 1.13
CA LYS A 68 -21.96 12.69 2.01
C LYS A 68 -20.76 12.11 1.26
N ILE A 69 -20.98 11.38 0.17
CA ILE A 69 -19.92 10.78 -0.66
C ILE A 69 -19.25 11.84 -1.56
N SER A 70 -20.01 12.79 -2.11
CA SER A 70 -19.50 13.80 -3.04
C SER A 70 -18.23 14.55 -2.58
N PRO A 71 -18.09 15.03 -1.32
CA PRO A 71 -16.83 15.66 -0.89
C PRO A 71 -15.65 14.69 -0.86
N ILE A 72 -15.90 13.41 -0.54
CA ILE A 72 -14.87 12.36 -0.49
C ILE A 72 -14.38 12.03 -1.90
N GLU A 73 -15.30 12.00 -2.87
CA GLU A 73 -15.02 11.81 -4.29
C GLU A 73 -14.23 12.98 -4.88
N ARG A 74 -14.59 14.24 -4.57
CA ARG A 74 -13.81 15.41 -5.01
C ARG A 74 -12.37 15.38 -4.49
N GLN A 75 -12.18 14.91 -3.26
CA GLN A 75 -10.84 14.75 -2.70
C GLN A 75 -10.06 13.67 -3.46
N LEU A 76 -10.71 12.57 -3.84
CA LEU A 76 -10.09 11.55 -4.70
C LEU A 76 -9.67 12.16 -6.04
N GLU A 77 -10.58 12.85 -6.73
CA GLU A 77 -10.31 13.49 -8.02
C GLU A 77 -9.13 14.44 -7.93
N TYR A 78 -9.04 15.26 -6.88
CA TYR A 78 -7.89 16.11 -6.63
C TYR A 78 -6.58 15.31 -6.54
N LEU A 79 -6.55 14.25 -5.73
CA LEU A 79 -5.35 13.42 -5.55
C LEU A 79 -4.97 12.70 -6.85
N LEU A 80 -5.94 12.20 -7.61
CA LEU A 80 -5.69 11.57 -8.91
C LEU A 80 -5.13 12.58 -9.92
N ASN A 81 -5.73 13.78 -10.01
CA ASN A 81 -5.24 14.85 -10.88
C ASN A 81 -3.81 15.29 -10.48
N LYS A 82 -3.49 15.33 -9.19
CA LYS A 82 -2.13 15.62 -8.72
C LYS A 82 -1.13 14.54 -9.13
N ALA A 83 -1.50 13.26 -9.08
CA ALA A 83 -0.66 12.20 -9.61
C ALA A 83 -0.43 12.34 -11.14
N ASP A 84 -1.47 12.75 -11.88
CA ASP A 84 -1.39 13.03 -13.32
C ASP A 84 -0.48 14.22 -13.65
N GLU A 85 -0.52 15.29 -12.83
CA GLU A 85 0.39 16.42 -12.94
C GLU A 85 1.84 15.98 -12.76
N PHE A 86 2.17 15.20 -11.72
CA PHE A 86 3.53 14.70 -11.50
C PHE A 86 4.02 13.81 -12.63
N GLN A 87 3.16 12.91 -13.12
CA GLN A 87 3.49 12.08 -14.28
C GLN A 87 3.75 12.94 -15.54
N THR A 88 2.94 13.96 -15.77
CA THR A 88 3.09 14.86 -16.92
C THR A 88 4.38 15.66 -16.80
N GLN A 89 4.66 16.23 -15.63
CA GLN A 89 5.91 16.96 -15.37
C GLN A 89 7.13 16.10 -15.65
N LEU A 90 7.13 14.85 -15.17
CA LEU A 90 8.22 13.91 -15.39
C LEU A 90 8.44 13.58 -16.88
N LEU A 91 7.36 13.36 -17.65
CA LEU A 91 7.46 12.96 -19.05
C LEU A 91 7.85 14.10 -20.00
N TRP A 92 7.48 15.34 -19.65
CA TRP A 92 7.63 16.49 -20.55
C TRP A 92 8.76 17.45 -20.15
N SER A 93 9.31 17.36 -18.94
CA SER A 93 10.43 18.19 -18.50
C SER A 93 11.77 17.49 -18.68
N ARG A 94 12.64 18.08 -19.54
CA ARG A 94 14.03 17.64 -19.73
C ARG A 94 14.92 17.92 -18.50
N GLU A 95 14.48 18.80 -17.61
CA GLU A 95 15.24 19.27 -16.44
C GLU A 95 15.02 18.41 -15.20
N CYS A 96 13.95 17.59 -15.17
CA CYS A 96 13.64 16.70 -14.04
C CYS A 96 14.78 15.73 -13.72
N LEU A 97 15.52 15.27 -14.73
CA LEU A 97 16.63 14.32 -14.54
C LEU A 97 17.85 14.94 -13.84
N GLN A 98 17.95 16.27 -13.76
CA GLN A 98 19.07 16.97 -13.13
C GLN A 98 18.71 17.52 -11.74
N ASN A 99 17.42 17.56 -11.41
CA ASN A 99 16.93 18.17 -10.18
C ASN A 99 16.67 17.09 -9.11
N TYR A 100 17.62 16.96 -8.18
CA TYR A 100 17.54 16.06 -7.03
C TYR A 100 16.28 16.28 -6.16
N GLY A 101 15.64 17.45 -6.23
CA GLY A 101 14.37 17.72 -5.55
C GLY A 101 13.22 16.83 -6.04
N PHE A 102 13.25 16.37 -7.30
CA PHE A 102 12.20 15.51 -7.86
C PHE A 102 12.13 14.12 -7.22
N ALA A 103 13.24 13.64 -6.66
CA ALA A 103 13.28 12.34 -5.97
C ALA A 103 12.38 12.33 -4.73
N HIS A 104 12.15 13.49 -4.10
CA HIS A 104 11.37 13.59 -2.87
C HIS A 104 9.87 13.85 -3.10
N ILE A 105 9.48 14.32 -4.28
CA ILE A 105 8.09 14.71 -4.58
C ILE A 105 7.14 13.52 -4.41
N VAL A 106 7.45 12.37 -5.02
CA VAL A 106 6.60 11.18 -4.95
C VAL A 106 6.52 10.60 -3.54
N PRO A 107 7.61 10.35 -2.80
CA PRO A 107 7.50 9.86 -1.43
C PRO A 107 6.71 10.82 -0.53
N MET A 108 6.90 12.14 -0.66
CA MET A 108 6.11 13.13 0.08
C MET A 108 4.64 13.05 -0.30
N PHE A 109 4.32 12.95 -1.59
CA PHE A 109 2.94 12.84 -2.06
C PHE A 109 2.25 11.57 -1.55
N VAL A 110 2.95 10.43 -1.60
CA VAL A 110 2.45 9.16 -1.03
C VAL A 110 2.16 9.30 0.46
N GLN A 111 3.02 10.00 1.23
CA GLN A 111 2.77 10.29 2.64
C GLN A 111 1.53 11.20 2.84
N THR A 112 1.36 12.23 2.01
CA THR A 112 0.20 13.14 2.10
C THR A 112 -1.12 12.45 1.78
N CYS A 113 -1.10 11.31 1.08
CA CYS A 113 -2.28 10.49 0.82
C CYS A 113 -2.70 9.61 2.00
N GLN A 114 -1.82 9.35 2.98
CA GLN A 114 -2.08 8.42 4.09
C GLN A 114 -3.31 8.76 4.95
N PRO A 115 -3.61 10.04 5.28
CA PRO A 115 -4.82 10.39 6.02
C PRO A 115 -6.09 10.06 5.23
N TYR A 116 -6.07 10.24 3.91
CA TYR A 116 -7.19 9.92 3.03
C TYR A 116 -7.48 8.41 3.03
N PHE A 117 -6.43 7.59 2.86
CA PHE A 117 -6.52 6.14 3.00
C PHE A 117 -7.08 5.71 4.36
N THR A 118 -6.52 6.26 5.43
CA THR A 118 -6.96 5.97 6.80
C THR A 118 -8.44 6.26 6.97
N TYR A 119 -8.90 7.41 6.47
CA TYR A 119 -10.30 7.79 6.55
C TYR A 119 -11.21 6.80 5.80
N LEU A 120 -10.86 6.43 4.56
CA LEU A 120 -11.65 5.49 3.77
C LEU A 120 -11.73 4.11 4.43
N GLU A 121 -10.57 3.57 4.82
CA GLU A 121 -10.42 2.24 5.42
C GLU A 121 -11.15 2.14 6.77
N SER A 122 -10.93 3.10 7.66
CA SER A 122 -11.57 3.13 8.98
C SER A 122 -13.07 3.35 8.88
N THR A 123 -13.53 4.24 7.99
CA THR A 123 -14.97 4.50 7.81
C THR A 123 -15.67 3.30 7.20
N ALA A 124 -15.03 2.59 6.28
CA ALA A 124 -15.60 1.42 5.62
C ALA A 124 -15.64 0.17 6.49
N ARG A 125 -14.62 -0.03 7.35
CA ARG A 125 -14.41 -1.31 8.04
C ARG A 125 -14.52 -1.26 9.56
N ASN A 126 -14.46 -0.10 10.21
CA ASN A 126 -14.48 -0.06 11.66
C ASN A 126 -15.78 -0.62 12.21
N SER A 127 -15.64 -1.55 13.15
CA SER A 127 -16.77 -2.10 13.89
C SER A 127 -16.90 -1.34 15.20
N ASN A 128 -18.08 -0.78 15.47
CA ASN A 128 -18.40 -0.17 16.75
C ASN A 128 -19.67 -0.83 17.30
N PRO A 129 -19.64 -1.43 18.51
CA PRO A 129 -20.79 -2.14 19.07
C PRO A 129 -22.02 -1.23 19.26
N PHE A 130 -21.84 0.09 19.30
CA PHE A 130 -22.89 1.08 19.49
C PHE A 130 -23.33 1.79 18.20
N ARG A 131 -22.77 1.45 17.03
CA ARG A 131 -23.22 1.99 15.74
C ARG A 131 -23.62 0.87 14.78
N PRO A 132 -24.74 1.02 14.05
CA PRO A 132 -25.06 0.09 12.99
C PRO A 132 -23.98 0.12 11.90
N PRO A 133 -23.69 -1.02 11.25
CA PRO A 133 -22.73 -1.06 10.16
C PRO A 133 -23.17 -0.14 9.02
N LEU A 134 -22.19 0.44 8.31
CA LEU A 134 -22.48 1.24 7.13
C LEU A 134 -23.22 0.40 6.08
N SER A 135 -24.07 1.07 5.28
CA SER A 135 -24.69 0.43 4.13
C SER A 135 -23.63 -0.18 3.21
N THR A 136 -23.92 -1.35 2.64
CA THR A 136 -23.01 -2.04 1.70
C THR A 136 -22.61 -1.13 0.55
N TYR A 137 -23.53 -0.31 0.03
CA TYR A 137 -23.26 0.64 -1.03
C TYR A 137 -22.17 1.66 -0.65
N ILE A 138 -22.30 2.36 0.49
CA ILE A 138 -21.27 3.32 0.91
C ILE A 138 -19.95 2.60 1.13
N ARG A 139 -19.98 1.47 1.85
CA ARG A 139 -18.77 0.70 2.13
C ARG A 139 -18.03 0.37 0.83
N THR A 140 -18.73 -0.22 -0.14
CA THR A 140 -18.15 -0.55 -1.45
C THR A 140 -17.59 0.68 -2.17
N GLN A 141 -18.29 1.81 -2.16
CA GLN A 141 -17.80 3.05 -2.78
C GLN A 141 -16.50 3.56 -2.14
N LEU A 142 -16.42 3.63 -0.81
CA LEU A 142 -15.21 4.08 -0.11
C LEU A 142 -14.02 3.17 -0.41
N LEU A 143 -14.24 1.86 -0.46
CA LEU A 143 -13.23 0.88 -0.80
C LEU A 143 -12.77 0.99 -2.26
N GLN A 144 -13.67 1.29 -3.18
CA GLN A 144 -13.32 1.57 -4.57
C GLN A 144 -12.46 2.83 -4.70
N PHE A 145 -12.75 3.89 -3.94
CA PHE A 145 -11.90 5.09 -3.91
C PHE A 145 -10.49 4.78 -3.40
N SER A 146 -10.38 3.97 -2.34
CA SER A 146 -9.10 3.50 -1.80
C SER A 146 -8.33 2.74 -2.88
N GLN A 147 -8.99 1.80 -3.57
CA GLN A 147 -8.37 1.03 -4.65
C GLN A 147 -7.91 1.90 -5.82
N GLN A 148 -8.70 2.88 -6.26
CA GLN A 148 -8.34 3.78 -7.36
C GLN A 148 -7.08 4.58 -7.05
N LEU A 149 -7.02 5.20 -5.87
CA LEU A 149 -5.84 5.95 -5.45
C LEU A 149 -4.62 5.03 -5.28
N CYS A 150 -4.80 3.86 -4.67
CA CYS A 150 -3.74 2.87 -4.51
C CYS A 150 -3.10 2.48 -5.85
N SER A 151 -3.93 2.13 -6.85
CA SER A 151 -3.44 1.77 -8.19
C SER A 151 -2.72 2.93 -8.88
N ARG A 152 -3.22 4.17 -8.72
CA ARG A 152 -2.61 5.35 -9.33
C ARG A 152 -1.25 5.69 -8.71
N LEU A 153 -1.14 5.63 -7.39
CA LEU A 153 0.11 5.84 -6.67
C LEU A 153 1.14 4.77 -7.02
N GLU A 154 0.72 3.50 -7.11
CA GLU A 154 1.59 2.41 -7.53
C GLU A 154 2.21 2.68 -8.91
N GLN A 155 1.39 3.08 -9.88
CA GLN A 155 1.86 3.45 -11.22
C GLN A 155 2.83 4.63 -11.19
N LEU A 156 2.55 5.66 -10.38
CA LEU A 156 3.41 6.83 -10.24
C LEU A 156 4.77 6.46 -9.64
N VAL A 157 4.78 5.64 -8.58
CA VAL A 157 6.00 5.18 -7.91
C VAL A 157 6.84 4.33 -8.86
N LEU A 158 6.23 3.38 -9.57
CA LEU A 158 6.92 2.56 -10.58
C LEU A 158 7.50 3.40 -11.71
N LEU A 159 6.77 4.43 -12.16
CA LEU A 159 7.25 5.35 -13.18
C LEU A 159 8.51 6.06 -12.70
N TYR A 160 8.49 6.70 -11.52
CA TYR A 160 9.67 7.42 -11.01
C TYR A 160 10.86 6.48 -10.71
N ALA A 161 10.60 5.27 -10.20
CA ALA A 161 11.64 4.26 -10.03
C ALA A 161 12.29 3.88 -11.38
N SER A 162 11.53 3.83 -12.48
CA SER A 162 12.08 3.54 -13.81
C SER A 162 13.06 4.60 -14.32
N PHE A 163 12.94 5.84 -13.85
CA PHE A 163 13.90 6.92 -14.10
C PHE A 163 15.03 6.99 -13.04
N SER A 164 15.12 6.00 -12.16
CA SER A 164 16.16 5.88 -11.11
C SER A 164 16.15 7.01 -10.07
N PHE A 165 14.99 7.62 -9.80
CA PHE A 165 14.87 8.63 -8.73
C PHE A 165 14.99 8.04 -7.33
N PHE A 166 14.59 6.79 -7.15
CA PHE A 166 14.70 6.04 -5.89
C PHE A 166 14.70 4.53 -6.17
N SER A 167 15.18 3.75 -5.21
CA SER A 167 15.12 2.29 -5.24
C SER A 167 13.76 1.77 -4.77
N LEU A 168 13.42 0.54 -5.18
CA LEU A 168 12.30 -0.23 -4.66
C LEU A 168 12.77 -1.41 -3.79
N GLU A 169 14.08 -1.57 -3.57
CA GLU A 169 14.65 -2.66 -2.77
C GLU A 169 14.47 -2.42 -1.27
N GLU A 170 13.89 -3.38 -0.53
CA GLU A 170 13.69 -3.26 0.93
C GLU A 170 15.00 -3.06 1.73
N SER A 171 16.14 -3.49 1.19
CA SER A 171 17.45 -3.30 1.81
C SER A 171 17.99 -1.88 1.74
N ASP A 172 17.46 -1.03 0.86
CA ASP A 172 17.88 0.36 0.73
C ASP A 172 17.05 1.26 1.68
N PRO A 173 17.68 1.99 2.61
CA PRO A 173 16.99 2.90 3.52
C PRO A 173 16.30 4.09 2.83
N LEU A 174 16.67 4.40 1.59
CA LEU A 174 16.03 5.45 0.78
C LEU A 174 14.96 4.90 -0.17
N SER A 175 14.64 3.61 -0.06
CA SER A 175 13.67 2.96 -0.95
C SER A 175 12.22 3.34 -0.66
N ILE A 176 11.39 3.20 -1.68
CA ILE A 176 9.92 3.24 -1.58
C ILE A 176 9.39 1.86 -2.02
N SER A 177 9.79 0.81 -1.31
CA SER A 177 9.38 -0.57 -1.61
C SER A 177 7.87 -0.80 -1.39
N HIS A 178 7.30 -0.12 -0.40
CA HIS A 178 5.90 -0.21 -0.03
C HIS A 178 5.39 1.10 0.55
N PHE A 179 4.07 1.26 0.58
CA PHE A 179 3.41 2.38 1.22
C PHE A 179 2.17 1.96 1.99
N TYR A 180 1.82 2.79 2.98
CA TYR A 180 0.66 2.61 3.83
C TYR A 180 -0.62 2.99 3.09
N ILE A 181 -1.60 2.08 3.08
CA ILE A 181 -2.90 2.26 2.43
C ILE A 181 -4.07 2.25 3.40
N GLY A 182 -3.81 2.54 4.68
CA GLY A 182 -4.82 2.81 5.70
C GLY A 182 -4.83 1.79 6.83
N GLN A 183 -5.80 1.96 7.74
CA GLN A 183 -6.00 1.09 8.89
C GLN A 183 -7.47 1.03 9.26
N CYS A 184 -7.85 -0.05 9.94
CA CYS A 184 -9.16 -0.19 10.55
C CYS A 184 -9.06 -0.88 11.92
N GLN A 185 -10.08 -0.66 12.74
CA GLN A 185 -10.28 -1.29 14.04
C GLN A 185 -11.51 -2.18 13.98
N ILE A 186 -11.31 -3.47 14.22
CA ILE A 186 -12.40 -4.44 14.30
C ILE A 186 -12.28 -5.14 15.64
N ASP A 187 -13.29 -4.97 16.48
CA ASP A 187 -13.31 -5.46 17.87
C ASP A 187 -12.04 -5.05 18.65
N ASN A 188 -11.28 -6.01 19.17
CA ASN A 188 -10.03 -5.80 19.92
C ASN A 188 -8.79 -5.67 19.02
N MET A 189 -8.96 -5.68 17.70
CA MET A 189 -7.89 -5.80 16.73
C MET A 189 -7.74 -4.53 15.89
N LYS A 190 -6.53 -3.98 15.88
CA LYS A 190 -6.12 -2.91 14.96
C LYS A 190 -5.36 -3.51 13.79
N LEU A 191 -5.82 -3.22 12.57
CA LEU A 191 -5.22 -3.67 11.33
C LEU A 191 -4.60 -2.48 10.59
N SER A 192 -3.30 -2.50 10.36
CA SER A 192 -2.61 -1.55 9.45
C SER A 192 -2.24 -2.23 8.14
N ILE A 193 -2.49 -1.55 7.02
CA ILE A 193 -2.45 -2.13 5.67
C ILE A 193 -1.35 -1.45 4.85
N PHE A 194 -0.49 -2.25 4.23
CA PHE A 194 0.60 -1.79 3.39
C PHE A 194 0.58 -2.51 2.04
N ARG A 195 0.84 -1.75 0.98
CA ARG A 195 0.94 -2.23 -0.41
C ARG A 195 2.38 -2.15 -0.88
N TYR A 196 2.91 -3.25 -1.40
CA TYR A 196 4.20 -3.26 -2.07
C TYR A 196 4.04 -2.75 -3.51
N CYS A 197 4.96 -1.91 -3.95
CA CYS A 197 4.92 -1.27 -5.27
C CYS A 197 5.05 -2.29 -6.41
N CYS A 198 5.78 -3.38 -6.17
CA CYS A 198 5.89 -4.52 -7.06
C CYS A 198 6.06 -5.82 -6.24
N PRO A 199 5.85 -7.01 -6.83
CA PRO A 199 6.17 -8.27 -6.16
C PRO A 199 7.61 -8.29 -5.66
N THR A 200 7.77 -8.33 -4.34
CA THR A 200 9.07 -8.20 -3.65
C THR A 200 9.43 -9.53 -2.97
N PRO A 201 10.67 -10.02 -3.04
CA PRO A 201 11.04 -11.31 -2.41
C PRO A 201 10.58 -11.42 -0.95
N PHE A 202 9.97 -12.55 -0.58
CA PHE A 202 9.44 -12.76 0.77
C PHE A 202 10.50 -12.58 1.86
N LEU A 203 11.70 -13.14 1.62
CA LEU A 203 12.88 -12.93 2.45
C LEU A 203 13.85 -12.01 1.73
N ALA A 204 14.43 -11.05 2.45
CA ALA A 204 15.43 -10.13 1.90
C ALA A 204 16.77 -10.84 1.58
N SER A 205 17.06 -11.96 2.24
CA SER A 205 18.35 -12.67 2.15
C SER A 205 18.32 -13.96 1.33
N ALA A 206 17.14 -14.47 0.95
CA ALA A 206 17.01 -15.75 0.27
C ALA A 206 15.87 -15.75 -0.76
N SER A 207 16.14 -16.29 -1.95
CA SER A 207 15.11 -16.54 -2.95
C SER A 207 14.34 -17.81 -2.58
N THR A 208 13.09 -17.65 -2.17
CA THR A 208 12.17 -18.76 -1.89
C THR A 208 11.21 -19.04 -3.04
N GLY A 209 11.25 -18.24 -4.11
CA GLY A 209 10.22 -18.23 -5.17
C GLY A 209 8.89 -17.59 -4.74
N LEU A 210 8.80 -17.10 -3.50
CA LEU A 210 7.62 -16.44 -2.94
C LEU A 210 7.84 -14.91 -2.91
N TYR A 211 6.85 -14.16 -3.40
CA TYR A 211 6.93 -12.70 -3.51
C TYR A 211 5.76 -12.04 -2.78
N LYS A 212 6.07 -11.07 -1.91
CA LYS A 212 5.13 -10.24 -1.17
C LYS A 212 4.50 -9.20 -2.08
N ARG A 213 3.20 -8.98 -1.90
CA ARG A 213 2.43 -7.93 -2.58
C ARG A 213 1.70 -7.00 -1.62
N MET A 214 1.28 -7.51 -0.47
CA MET A 214 0.71 -6.71 0.62
C MET A 214 1.19 -7.23 1.96
N ARG A 215 1.24 -6.34 2.95
CA ARG A 215 1.48 -6.64 4.36
C ARG A 215 0.35 -6.09 5.21
N TRP A 216 -0.08 -6.87 6.18
CA TRP A 216 -0.94 -6.42 7.25
C TRP A 216 -0.23 -6.57 8.58
N ASN A 217 -0.30 -5.53 9.40
CA ASN A 217 0.10 -5.60 10.80
C ASN A 217 -1.18 -5.69 11.63
N VAL A 218 -1.28 -6.75 12.41
CA VAL A 218 -2.40 -7.05 13.29
C VAL A 218 -1.94 -6.86 14.72
N GLU A 219 -2.43 -5.80 15.35
CA GLU A 219 -2.19 -5.50 16.76
C GLU A 219 -3.43 -5.92 17.56
N ARG A 220 -3.26 -6.78 18.57
CA ARG A 220 -4.34 -7.19 19.48
C ARG A 220 -4.01 -6.75 20.89
N GLN A 221 -4.98 -6.13 21.56
CA GLN A 221 -4.92 -5.92 23.00
C GLN A 221 -5.29 -7.22 23.69
N ILE A 222 -4.36 -7.77 24.47
CA ILE A 222 -4.62 -8.96 25.27
C ILE A 222 -4.59 -8.57 26.74
N GLU A 223 -5.71 -8.84 27.43
CA GLU A 223 -5.81 -8.67 28.88
C GLU A 223 -4.98 -9.77 29.56
N GLY A 224 -3.92 -9.38 30.26
CA GLY A 224 -3.12 -10.31 31.06
C GLY A 224 -3.85 -10.75 32.33
N GLU A 225 -3.48 -11.93 32.84
CA GLU A 225 -4.05 -12.52 34.06
C GLU A 225 -3.70 -11.76 35.38
N GLY A 226 -3.05 -10.58 35.29
CA GLY A 226 -2.64 -9.75 36.43
C GLY A 226 -3.20 -8.33 36.37
N GLU A 227 -3.48 -7.73 37.54
CA GLU A 227 -4.08 -6.40 37.69
C GLU A 227 -3.40 -5.34 36.79
N GLY A 228 -4.02 -5.05 35.64
CA GLY A 228 -3.69 -3.92 34.77
C GLY A 228 -2.56 -4.10 33.77
N GLN A 229 -2.07 -5.32 33.50
CA GLN A 229 -1.08 -5.57 32.44
C GLN A 229 -1.75 -5.97 31.14
N THR A 230 -1.82 -5.03 30.19
CA THR A 230 -2.19 -5.31 28.79
C THR A 230 -0.90 -5.56 28.01
N TYR A 231 -0.82 -6.65 27.26
CA TYR A 231 0.26 -6.86 26.30
C TYR A 231 -0.27 -6.71 24.88
N ASP A 232 0.51 -6.00 24.06
CA ASP A 232 0.21 -5.84 22.64
C ASP A 232 0.88 -6.98 21.87
N SER A 233 0.07 -7.87 21.30
CA SER A 233 0.58 -8.87 20.36
C SER A 233 0.55 -8.27 18.96
N ALA A 234 1.71 -8.21 18.30
CA ALA A 234 1.84 -7.79 16.90
C ALA A 234 2.09 -9.01 16.01
N GLU A 235 1.11 -9.35 15.18
CA GLU A 235 1.21 -10.39 14.16
C GLU A 235 1.32 -9.78 12.76
N PHE A 236 2.14 -10.40 11.90
CA PHE A 236 2.32 -9.94 10.52
C PHE A 236 1.76 -10.95 9.53
N TYR A 237 0.94 -10.47 8.60
CA TYR A 237 0.33 -11.26 7.55
C TYR A 237 0.72 -10.70 6.19
N PHE A 238 0.81 -11.57 5.18
CA PHE A 238 1.25 -11.19 3.85
C PHE A 238 0.37 -11.83 2.77
N LEU A 239 0.07 -11.02 1.76
CA LEU A 239 -0.40 -11.51 0.46
C LEU A 239 0.85 -11.80 -0.35
N CYS A 240 0.99 -13.06 -0.75
CA CYS A 240 2.13 -13.50 -1.54
C CYS A 240 1.67 -14.14 -2.84
N CYS A 241 2.56 -14.13 -3.81
CA CYS A 241 2.44 -14.94 -5.02
C CYS A 241 3.67 -15.81 -5.25
N GLU A 242 3.45 -16.95 -5.88
CA GLU A 242 4.49 -17.86 -6.34
C GLU A 242 4.18 -18.31 -7.78
N ASP A 243 5.22 -18.57 -8.55
CA ASP A 243 5.11 -19.00 -9.94
C ASP A 243 5.21 -20.54 -9.98
N VAL A 244 4.10 -21.22 -10.26
CA VAL A 244 4.01 -22.68 -10.31
C VAL A 244 4.14 -23.15 -11.76
N ILE A 245 5.11 -24.02 -12.01
CA ILE A 245 5.31 -24.63 -13.32
C ILE A 245 4.38 -25.84 -13.41
N GLU A 246 3.38 -25.80 -14.29
CA GLU A 246 2.62 -27.01 -14.64
C GLU A 246 3.59 -28.02 -15.27
N ALA A 247 3.94 -29.08 -14.52
CA ALA A 247 4.63 -30.21 -15.09
C ALA A 247 3.72 -30.79 -16.17
N ALA A 248 4.22 -30.90 -17.41
CA ALA A 248 3.49 -31.57 -18.47
C ALA A 248 3.09 -32.95 -17.95
N ASP A 249 1.79 -33.20 -17.78
CA ASP A 249 1.27 -34.50 -17.40
C ASP A 249 1.84 -35.54 -18.37
N ASP A 250 2.74 -36.40 -17.87
CA ASP A 250 3.09 -37.67 -18.50
C ASP A 250 1.89 -38.61 -18.39
N LYS A 251 0.81 -38.25 -19.08
CA LYS A 251 -0.30 -39.11 -19.42
C LYS A 251 -0.38 -39.18 -20.93
N ASP A 252 0.44 -40.05 -21.50
CA ASP A 252 -0.11 -41.24 -22.14
C ASP A 252 0.98 -42.27 -22.40
N GLY A 253 0.83 -43.40 -21.71
CA GLY A 253 1.40 -44.64 -22.16
C GLY A 253 0.66 -45.11 -23.42
N ASP A 254 1.47 -45.50 -24.41
CA ASP A 254 1.15 -46.35 -25.56
C ASP A 254 0.47 -45.69 -26.77
N GLY A 255 1.23 -45.60 -27.87
CA GLY A 255 0.73 -45.19 -29.18
C GLY A 255 1.83 -44.67 -30.11
N ARG A 256 2.57 -45.59 -30.75
CA ARG A 256 3.47 -45.29 -31.88
C ARG A 256 2.84 -44.30 -32.88
N CYS A 257 3.57 -43.26 -33.27
CA CYS A 257 3.58 -42.73 -34.65
C CYS A 257 4.94 -42.04 -34.90
N GLU A 258 5.65 -42.54 -35.92
CA GLU A 258 6.80 -41.87 -36.54
C GLU A 258 6.31 -40.65 -37.33
N GLY A 259 7.09 -39.55 -37.33
CA GLY A 259 7.04 -38.55 -38.39
C GLY A 259 6.93 -37.10 -37.94
N GLU A 260 7.99 -36.35 -38.25
CA GLU A 260 8.01 -34.91 -38.57
C GLU A 260 7.83 -33.88 -37.43
N ASN A 261 8.98 -33.40 -36.95
CA ASN A 261 9.31 -32.00 -36.68
C ASN A 261 8.14 -31.01 -36.55
N THR A 262 7.63 -30.88 -35.33
CA THR A 262 7.09 -29.61 -34.82
C THR A 262 7.79 -29.33 -33.49
N GLU A 263 8.94 -28.68 -33.57
CA GLU A 263 9.52 -27.89 -32.47
C GLU A 263 8.63 -26.67 -32.25
N THR A 264 7.39 -26.90 -31.79
CA THR A 264 6.59 -25.87 -31.16
C THR A 264 6.72 -26.10 -29.67
N GLU A 265 7.55 -25.26 -29.07
CA GLU A 265 7.67 -24.98 -27.66
C GLU A 265 6.41 -25.40 -26.90
N ARG A 266 6.47 -26.55 -26.20
CA ARG A 266 5.61 -26.75 -25.04
C ARG A 266 6.13 -25.78 -23.98
N GLU A 267 5.79 -24.50 -24.12
CA GLU A 267 5.98 -23.52 -23.06
C GLU A 267 5.32 -24.12 -21.82
N SER A 268 6.14 -24.53 -20.85
CA SER A 268 5.65 -24.94 -19.54
C SER A 268 4.81 -23.78 -19.01
N ARG A 269 3.50 -23.97 -18.90
CA ARG A 269 2.60 -22.91 -18.49
C ARG A 269 2.92 -22.57 -17.04
N VAL A 270 3.54 -21.42 -16.84
CA VAL A 270 3.82 -20.88 -15.51
C VAL A 270 2.54 -20.18 -15.06
N GLU A 271 1.85 -20.74 -14.06
CA GLU A 271 0.69 -20.12 -13.44
C GLU A 271 1.12 -19.47 -12.13
N ARG A 272 0.87 -18.16 -12.01
CA ARG A 272 1.08 -17.43 -10.75
C ARG A 272 -0.09 -17.71 -9.81
N ILE A 273 0.20 -18.17 -8.60
CA ILE A 273 -0.81 -18.46 -7.57
C ILE A 273 -0.67 -17.47 -6.43
N TRP A 274 -1.81 -16.96 -5.96
CA TRP A 274 -1.91 -16.01 -4.86
C TRP A 274 -2.37 -16.68 -3.57
N SER A 275 -1.77 -16.29 -2.45
CA SER A 275 -2.15 -16.80 -1.13
C SER A 275 -1.96 -15.76 -0.03
N ILE A 276 -2.70 -15.91 1.06
CA ILE A 276 -2.56 -15.15 2.30
C ILE A 276 -1.96 -16.06 3.37
N GLY A 277 -0.99 -15.56 4.11
CA GLY A 277 -0.29 -16.34 5.14
C GLY A 277 0.29 -15.46 6.24
N ARG A 278 0.58 -16.10 7.37
CA ARG A 278 1.18 -15.46 8.55
C ARG A 278 2.70 -15.60 8.48
N TRP A 279 3.40 -14.55 8.86
CA TRP A 279 4.83 -14.61 9.15
C TRP A 279 5.07 -15.27 10.49
N ILE A 280 5.94 -16.27 10.51
CA ILE A 280 6.42 -16.93 11.72
C ILE A 280 7.90 -16.63 11.83
N GLN A 281 8.29 -15.78 12.79
CA GLN A 281 9.70 -15.48 13.01
C GLN A 281 10.43 -16.75 13.47
N THR A 282 11.58 -17.04 12.85
CA THR A 282 12.44 -18.17 13.20
C THR A 282 13.80 -17.72 13.72
N TYR A 283 14.27 -16.56 13.29
CA TYR A 283 15.51 -15.96 13.78
C TYR A 283 15.43 -14.43 13.69
N PRO A 284 15.81 -13.67 14.72
CA PRO A 284 16.16 -14.11 16.07
C PRO A 284 15.01 -14.91 16.70
N ASP A 285 15.33 -15.83 17.61
CA ASP A 285 14.30 -16.62 18.29
C ASP A 285 13.38 -15.67 19.09
N PRO A 286 12.06 -15.64 18.82
CA PRO A 286 11.16 -14.74 19.55
C PRO A 286 11.07 -15.04 21.05
N ASP A 287 11.35 -16.29 21.45
CA ASP A 287 11.22 -16.75 22.84
C ASP A 287 12.55 -16.66 23.62
N THR A 288 13.62 -16.18 22.99
CA THR A 288 14.92 -16.02 23.66
C THR A 288 14.95 -14.77 24.54
N GLU A 289 15.45 -14.91 25.76
CA GLU A 289 15.76 -13.77 26.63
C GLU A 289 17.07 -13.06 26.22
N ASP A 290 17.87 -13.67 25.34
CA ASP A 290 19.14 -13.10 24.90
C ASP A 290 18.94 -12.08 23.76
N ILE A 291 19.03 -10.80 24.10
CA ILE A 291 18.92 -9.70 23.14
C ILE A 291 20.10 -9.62 22.15
N THR A 292 21.19 -10.37 22.37
CA THR A 292 22.38 -10.32 21.53
C THR A 292 22.07 -10.69 20.08
N ASP A 293 21.31 -11.77 19.87
CA ASP A 293 20.90 -12.18 18.54
C ASP A 293 20.00 -11.13 17.88
N TRP A 294 19.14 -10.47 18.66
CA TRP A 294 18.30 -9.37 18.18
C TRP A 294 19.11 -8.15 17.73
N VAL A 295 20.16 -7.79 18.47
CA VAL A 295 21.00 -6.62 18.16
C VAL A 295 21.94 -6.91 16.99
N LEU A 296 22.46 -8.14 16.88
CA LEU A 296 23.42 -8.52 15.84
C LEU A 296 22.74 -9.00 14.55
N CYS A 297 21.44 -9.25 14.57
CA CYS A 297 20.69 -9.68 13.40
C CYS A 297 20.57 -8.55 12.38
N SER A 298 21.26 -8.72 11.26
CA SER A 298 21.15 -7.80 10.12
C SER A 298 19.83 -7.94 9.36
N VAL A 299 19.30 -9.17 9.25
CA VAL A 299 18.05 -9.47 8.53
C VAL A 299 17.29 -10.59 9.27
N PRO A 300 16.10 -10.33 9.83
CA PRO A 300 15.28 -11.36 10.45
C PRO A 300 14.84 -12.43 9.43
N CYS A 301 14.79 -13.67 9.89
CA CYS A 301 14.29 -14.81 9.12
C CYS A 301 12.95 -15.26 9.66
N GLY A 302 12.12 -15.76 8.76
CA GLY A 302 10.83 -16.34 9.13
C GLY A 302 10.29 -17.25 8.06
N GLN A 303 9.23 -17.95 8.43
CA GLN A 303 8.49 -18.86 7.56
C GLN A 303 7.16 -18.24 7.17
N TYR A 304 6.72 -18.56 5.95
CA TYR A 304 5.39 -18.26 5.47
C TYR A 304 4.45 -19.40 5.84
N LYS A 305 3.58 -19.20 6.83
CA LYS A 305 2.50 -20.14 7.14
C LYS A 305 1.27 -19.76 6.34
N GLN A 306 1.07 -20.42 5.20
CA GLN A 306 -0.11 -20.21 4.36
C GLN A 306 -1.40 -20.50 5.14
N LEU A 307 -2.39 -19.61 5.00
CA LEU A 307 -3.70 -19.70 5.64
C LEU A 307 -4.83 -19.84 4.63
N LEU A 308 -4.72 -19.17 3.48
CA LEU A 308 -5.74 -19.14 2.44
C LEU A 308 -5.11 -19.11 1.05
N SER A 309 -5.59 -19.95 0.14
CA SER A 309 -5.25 -19.87 -1.29
C SER A 309 -6.34 -19.10 -2.04
N LEU A 310 -5.97 -18.20 -2.95
CA LEU A 310 -6.87 -17.30 -3.68
C LEU A 310 -6.99 -17.62 -5.18
N GLY A 311 -6.12 -18.48 -5.72
CA GLY A 311 -6.09 -18.82 -7.15
C GLY A 311 -5.12 -17.95 -7.95
N SER A 312 -5.33 -17.81 -9.25
CA SER A 312 -4.34 -17.21 -10.16
C SER A 312 -4.53 -15.73 -10.50
N GLU A 313 -5.69 -15.15 -10.18
CA GLU A 313 -5.95 -13.73 -10.34
C GLU A 313 -5.42 -12.92 -9.14
N GLU A 314 -4.72 -11.81 -9.41
CA GLU A 314 -4.28 -10.90 -8.33
C GLU A 314 -5.50 -10.25 -7.68
N PRO A 315 -5.74 -10.44 -6.37
CA PRO A 315 -6.85 -9.80 -5.69
C PRO A 315 -6.62 -8.30 -5.54
N SER A 316 -7.70 -7.52 -5.60
CA SER A 316 -7.66 -6.11 -5.20
C SER A 316 -7.23 -5.97 -3.73
N SER A 317 -6.67 -4.82 -3.35
CA SER A 317 -6.26 -4.55 -1.96
C SER A 317 -7.43 -4.70 -1.00
N CYS A 318 -8.62 -4.31 -1.43
CA CYS A 318 -9.84 -4.43 -0.65
C CYS A 318 -10.28 -5.88 -0.49
N THR A 319 -10.32 -6.65 -1.60
CA THR A 319 -10.69 -8.07 -1.59
C THR A 319 -9.74 -8.89 -0.72
N ALA A 320 -8.43 -8.66 -0.87
CA ALA A 320 -7.42 -9.37 -0.08
C ALA A 320 -7.55 -9.08 1.42
N THR A 321 -7.83 -7.81 1.77
CA THR A 321 -8.07 -7.40 3.16
C THR A 321 -9.34 -8.05 3.72
N ASP A 322 -10.43 -8.06 2.96
CA ASP A 322 -11.69 -8.69 3.38
C ASP A 322 -11.51 -10.22 3.57
N CYS A 323 -10.73 -10.88 2.71
CA CYS A 323 -10.36 -12.29 2.87
C CYS A 323 -9.57 -12.53 4.15
N LEU A 324 -8.54 -11.71 4.45
CA LEU A 324 -7.78 -11.83 5.69
C LEU A 324 -8.67 -11.65 6.91
N LEU A 325 -9.53 -10.62 6.92
CA LEU A 325 -10.47 -10.38 8.02
C LEU A 325 -11.40 -11.57 8.24
N GLY A 326 -11.90 -12.20 7.16
CA GLY A 326 -12.68 -13.43 7.27
C GLY A 326 -11.91 -14.57 7.96
N VAL A 327 -10.63 -14.74 7.66
CA VAL A 327 -9.77 -15.74 8.33
C VAL A 327 -9.58 -15.39 9.81
N LEU A 328 -9.27 -14.13 10.13
CA LEU A 328 -8.99 -13.68 11.50
C LEU A 328 -10.22 -13.80 12.42
N LEU A 329 -11.39 -13.40 11.93
CA LEU A 329 -12.65 -13.48 12.69
C LEU A 329 -13.09 -14.93 12.92
N SER A 330 -12.82 -15.83 11.96
CA SER A 330 -13.14 -17.26 12.12
C SER A 330 -12.30 -17.92 13.22
N GLN A 331 -11.01 -17.59 13.31
CA GLN A 331 -10.12 -18.12 14.35
C GLN A 331 -10.53 -17.69 15.76
N GLU A 332 -11.07 -16.48 15.91
CA GLU A 332 -11.56 -15.96 17.19
C GLU A 332 -12.82 -16.71 17.67
N THR A 333 -13.70 -17.08 16.73
CA THR A 333 -14.89 -17.89 17.07
C THR A 333 -14.54 -19.31 17.50
N ASP A 334 -13.51 -19.93 16.91
CA ASP A 334 -13.07 -21.29 17.29
C ASP A 334 -12.33 -21.32 18.63
N GLY A 335 -11.61 -20.24 18.99
CA GLY A 335 -10.96 -20.10 20.29
C GLY A 335 -11.94 -20.01 21.47
N THR A 336 -13.17 -19.54 21.23
CA THR A 336 -14.17 -19.29 22.29
C THR A 336 -14.94 -20.56 22.72
N PHE A 337 -14.86 -21.66 21.96
CA PHE A 337 -15.51 -22.94 22.30
C PHE A 337 -14.60 -23.97 23.00
N GLY A 338 -13.35 -23.59 23.32
CA GLY A 338 -12.36 -24.43 23.99
C GLY A 338 -12.47 -24.52 25.53
N MET A 339 -13.42 -23.84 26.17
CA MET A 339 -13.75 -24.08 27.57
C MET A 339 -15.04 -24.89 27.70
N LYS A 340 -14.91 -26.22 27.67
CA LYS A 340 -15.97 -27.14 28.13
C LYS A 340 -15.52 -27.84 29.41
N THR A 341 -16.22 -27.44 30.48
CA THR A 341 -16.61 -28.20 31.70
C THR A 341 -15.58 -28.99 32.48
#